data_AF-A0A1L8MC68-F1
#
_entry.id   AF-A0A1L8MC68-F1
#
_cell.length_a   1.000
_cell.length_b   1.000
_cell.length_c   1.000
_cell.angle_alpha   90.00
_cell.angle_beta   90.00
_cell.angle_gamma   90.00
#
_symmetry.space_group_name_H-M   'P 1'
#
loop_
_entity.id
_entity.type
_entity.pdbx_description
1 polymer ?
#
loop_
_entity_poly.entity_id
_entity_poly.type
_entity_poly.pdbx_seq_one_letter_code
_entity_poly.pdbx_strand_id
1 'polypeptide(L)'
;MARPKRFNTAQDFELQLSRIIEGLIDYHSRLPELERKDIQVAQIAEKLGVSINTLRRWCQEFSGVSAREFLAIYRVEKAKLLLKSGFKSSDVAHQLAFTEHKTFSALFKRHAHKTPSNFANYLFSAETSFLLSTRNYKAIKCLE
;
A
#
# COMPACT_ATOMS: atom_id res chain seq x y z
N MET A 1 -27.63 -27.93 -2.07
CA MET A 1 -27.04 -27.23 -0.90
C MET A 1 -26.26 -26.02 -1.40
N ALA A 2 -26.61 -24.81 -0.95
CA ALA A 2 -25.81 -23.62 -1.27
C ALA A 2 -24.44 -23.77 -0.59
N ARG A 3 -23.34 -23.60 -1.34
CA ARG A 3 -22.01 -23.52 -0.73
C ARG A 3 -22.01 -22.31 0.22
N PRO A 4 -21.55 -22.44 1.47
CA PRO A 4 -21.50 -21.32 2.39
C PRO A 4 -20.70 -20.18 1.75
N LYS A 5 -21.16 -18.93 1.97
CA LYS A 5 -20.36 -17.77 1.55
C LYS A 5 -19.01 -17.87 2.26
N ARG A 6 -17.92 -17.80 1.50
CA ARG A 6 -16.56 -17.91 2.05
C ARG A 6 -16.22 -16.76 3.00
N PHE A 7 -16.91 -15.63 2.84
CA PHE A 7 -16.77 -14.43 3.66
C PHE A 7 -18.13 -14.01 4.18
N ASN A 8 -18.17 -13.65 5.46
CA ASN A 8 -19.37 -13.20 6.14
C ASN A 8 -19.47 -11.67 6.17
N THR A 9 -18.33 -10.97 6.08
CA THR A 9 -18.27 -9.50 6.08
C THR A 9 -17.28 -8.98 5.03
N ALA A 10 -17.43 -7.71 4.65
CA ALA A 10 -16.44 -7.01 3.82
C ALA A 10 -15.08 -6.94 4.53
N GLN A 11 -15.06 -6.68 5.84
CA GLN A 11 -13.80 -6.59 6.59
C GLN A 11 -13.01 -7.90 6.55
N ASP A 12 -13.67 -9.05 6.68
CA ASP A 12 -13.00 -10.36 6.62
C ASP A 12 -12.37 -10.60 5.25
N PHE A 13 -13.09 -10.23 4.19
CA PHE A 13 -12.59 -10.32 2.82
C PHE A 13 -11.36 -9.45 2.61
N GLU A 14 -11.44 -8.17 2.99
CA GLU A 14 -10.37 -7.20 2.83
C GLU A 14 -9.12 -7.57 3.65
N LEU A 15 -9.32 -8.10 4.86
CA LEU A 15 -8.23 -8.59 5.70
C LEU A 15 -7.53 -9.79 5.06
N GLN A 16 -8.29 -10.76 4.54
CA GLN A 16 -7.69 -11.91 3.85
C GLN A 16 -6.95 -11.46 2.59
N LEU A 17 -7.53 -10.56 1.80
CA LEU A 17 -6.93 -10.07 0.58
C LEU A 17 -5.63 -9.29 0.84
N SER A 18 -5.64 -8.45 1.88
CA SER A 18 -4.46 -7.71 2.34
C SER A 18 -3.33 -8.64 2.76
N ARG A 19 -3.61 -9.69 3.54
CA ARG A 19 -2.61 -10.70 3.95
C ARG A 19 -2.00 -11.42 2.74
N ILE A 20 -2.82 -11.77 1.76
CA ILE A 20 -2.34 -12.40 0.52
C ILE A 20 -1.43 -11.44 -0.25
N ILE A 21 -1.82 -10.17 -0.38
CA ILE A 21 -1.02 -9.16 -1.07
C ILE A 21 0.31 -8.93 -0.35
N GLU A 22 0.33 -8.85 0.98
CA GLU A 22 1.57 -8.74 1.77
C GLU A 22 2.49 -9.94 1.52
N GLY A 23 1.94 -11.16 1.57
CA GLY A 23 2.73 -12.36 1.29
C GLY A 23 3.28 -12.40 -0.14
N LEU A 24 2.55 -11.85 -1.12
CA LEU A 24 3.04 -11.72 -2.49
C LEU A 24 4.12 -10.65 -2.61
N ILE A 25 3.98 -9.51 -1.94
CA ILE A 25 5.02 -8.46 -1.91
C ILE A 25 6.31 -9.01 -1.32
N ASP A 26 6.22 -9.70 -0.17
CA ASP A 26 7.36 -10.34 0.50
C ASP A 26 7.99 -11.46 -0.34
N TYR A 27 7.17 -12.23 -1.07
CA TYR A 27 7.68 -13.22 -2.02
C TYR A 27 8.47 -12.56 -3.17
N HIS A 28 7.89 -11.57 -3.83
CA HIS A 28 8.50 -10.92 -4.98
C HIS A 28 9.70 -10.03 -4.63
N SER A 29 9.73 -9.44 -3.44
CA SER A 29 10.88 -8.63 -2.98
C SER A 29 12.15 -9.47 -2.80
N ARG A 30 12.01 -10.78 -2.53
CA ARG A 30 13.10 -11.75 -2.39
C ARG A 30 13.56 -12.37 -3.71
N LEU A 31 12.85 -12.14 -4.83
CA LEU A 31 13.23 -12.70 -6.12
C LEU A 31 14.47 -12.01 -6.71
N PRO A 32 15.33 -12.76 -7.43
CA PRO A 32 16.39 -12.19 -8.26
C PRO A 32 15.82 -11.20 -9.27
N GLU A 33 16.55 -10.13 -9.56
CA GLU A 33 16.08 -9.03 -10.43
C GLU A 33 15.60 -9.51 -11.80
N LEU A 34 16.28 -10.49 -12.41
CA LEU A 34 15.92 -11.08 -13.71
C LEU A 34 14.55 -11.77 -13.70
N GLU A 35 14.07 -12.22 -12.55
CA GLU A 35 12.80 -12.94 -12.40
C GLU A 35 11.67 -12.05 -11.86
N ARG A 36 11.98 -10.81 -11.43
CA ARG A 36 10.97 -9.91 -10.87
C ARG A 36 9.95 -9.53 -11.93
N LYS A 37 8.69 -9.75 -11.60
CA LYS A 37 7.53 -9.35 -12.39
C LYS A 37 6.54 -8.65 -11.47
N ASP A 38 5.79 -7.68 -12.01
CA ASP A 38 4.75 -7.02 -11.22
C ASP A 38 3.70 -8.04 -10.75
N ILE A 39 3.17 -7.83 -9.54
CA ILE A 39 2.19 -8.71 -8.93
C ILE A 39 0.92 -8.71 -9.77
N GLN A 40 0.50 -9.91 -10.19
CA GLN A 40 -0.69 -10.08 -11.01
C GLN A 40 -1.91 -10.49 -10.17
N VAL A 41 -3.09 -10.02 -10.60
CA VAL A 41 -4.39 -10.44 -10.01
C VAL A 41 -4.56 -11.96 -10.06
N ALA A 42 -3.98 -12.64 -11.05
CA ALA A 42 -3.97 -14.09 -11.16
C ALA A 42 -3.33 -14.77 -9.94
N GLN A 43 -2.21 -14.22 -9.43
CA GLN A 43 -1.51 -14.76 -8.26
C GLN A 43 -2.34 -14.61 -6.99
N ILE A 44 -3.10 -13.51 -6.87
CA ILE A 44 -4.02 -13.29 -5.75
C ILE A 44 -5.15 -14.33 -5.79
N ALA A 45 -5.73 -14.57 -6.97
CA ALA A 45 -6.79 -15.56 -7.16
C ALA A 45 -6.31 -16.99 -6.85
N GLU A 46 -5.08 -17.32 -7.29
CA GLU A 46 -4.41 -18.59 -7.00
C GLU A 46 -4.17 -18.78 -5.50
N LYS A 47 -3.61 -17.79 -4.79
CA LYS A 47 -3.43 -17.85 -3.33
C LYS A 47 -4.74 -17.95 -2.57
N LEU A 48 -5.82 -17.42 -3.14
CA LEU A 48 -7.15 -17.57 -2.61
C LEU A 48 -7.79 -18.92 -3.02
N GLY A 49 -7.23 -19.69 -3.97
CA GLY A 49 -7.80 -20.94 -4.43
C GLY A 49 -9.12 -20.76 -5.18
N VAL A 50 -9.27 -19.68 -5.95
CA VAL A 50 -10.46 -19.39 -6.75
C VAL A 50 -10.08 -18.96 -8.17
N SER A 51 -11.05 -18.99 -9.09
CA SER A 51 -10.86 -18.41 -10.41
C SER A 51 -10.71 -16.88 -10.34
N ILE A 52 -10.01 -16.29 -11.31
CA ILE A 52 -9.88 -14.83 -11.45
C ILE A 52 -11.27 -14.16 -11.55
N ASN A 53 -12.22 -14.80 -12.22
CA ASN A 53 -13.59 -14.29 -12.36
C ASN A 53 -14.32 -14.27 -11.01
N THR A 54 -14.11 -15.28 -10.16
CA THR A 54 -14.64 -15.29 -8.80
C THR A 54 -14.02 -14.17 -7.97
N LEU A 55 -12.69 -14.00 -8.01
CA LEU A 55 -12.02 -12.91 -7.30
C LEU A 55 -12.55 -11.54 -7.73
N ARG A 56 -12.70 -11.30 -9.04
CA ARG A 56 -13.25 -10.02 -9.56
C ARG A 56 -14.67 -9.75 -9.03
N ARG A 57 -15.54 -10.76 -9.04
CA ARG A 57 -16.90 -10.63 -8.49
C ARG A 57 -16.87 -10.33 -7.00
N TRP A 58 -16.02 -11.01 -6.24
CA TRP A 58 -15.90 -10.78 -4.79
C TRP A 58 -15.35 -9.40 -4.46
N CYS A 59 -14.32 -8.91 -5.17
CA CYS A 59 -13.85 -7.53 -4.97
C CYS A 59 -14.97 -6.51 -5.23
N GLN A 60 -15.81 -6.73 -6.25
CA GLN A 60 -16.95 -5.86 -6.51
C GLN A 60 -18.05 -5.98 -5.44
N GLU A 61 -18.35 -7.19 -4.98
CA GLU A 61 -19.39 -7.47 -3.96
C GLU A 61 -19.00 -6.93 -2.58
N PHE A 62 -17.74 -7.15 -2.15
CA PHE A 62 -17.30 -6.86 -0.78
C PHE A 62 -16.61 -5.51 -0.63
N SER A 63 -15.83 -5.06 -1.63
CA SER A 63 -15.05 -3.81 -1.55
C SER A 63 -15.51 -2.73 -2.51
N GLY A 64 -16.48 -3.02 -3.39
CA GLY A 64 -17.00 -2.06 -4.38
C GLY A 64 -16.02 -1.70 -5.50
N VAL A 65 -14.83 -2.28 -5.54
CA VAL A 65 -13.76 -1.97 -6.50
C VAL A 65 -13.27 -3.21 -7.24
N SER A 66 -12.62 -3.03 -8.39
CA SER A 66 -12.00 -4.15 -9.10
C SER A 66 -10.81 -4.72 -8.33
N ALA A 67 -10.48 -6.00 -8.56
CA ALA A 67 -9.32 -6.64 -7.91
C ALA A 67 -7.99 -5.93 -8.22
N ARG A 68 -7.84 -5.39 -9.44
CA ARG A 68 -6.65 -4.60 -9.82
C ARG A 68 -6.59 -3.29 -9.04
N GLU A 69 -7.74 -2.66 -8.84
CA GLU A 69 -7.83 -1.40 -8.11
C GLU A 69 -7.62 -1.61 -6.60
N PHE A 70 -8.15 -2.69 -6.03
CA PHE A 70 -7.85 -3.07 -4.65
C PHE A 70 -6.35 -3.20 -4.41
N LEU A 71 -5.65 -3.95 -5.28
CA LEU A 71 -4.19 -4.09 -5.22
C LEU A 71 -3.46 -2.74 -5.35
N ALA A 72 -3.97 -1.83 -6.17
CA ALA A 72 -3.40 -0.50 -6.32
C ALA A 72 -3.58 0.34 -5.06
N ILE A 73 -4.81 0.41 -4.52
CA ILE A 73 -5.13 1.13 -3.29
C ILE A 73 -4.29 0.61 -2.14
N TYR A 74 -4.24 -0.72 -1.96
CA TYR A 74 -3.44 -1.36 -0.93
C TYR A 74 -1.96 -0.93 -1.00
N ARG A 75 -1.35 -1.03 -2.19
CA ARG A 75 0.06 -0.65 -2.38
C ARG A 75 0.30 0.84 -2.13
N VAL A 76 -0.64 1.72 -2.50
CA VAL A 76 -0.53 3.16 -2.27
C VAL A 76 -0.66 3.51 -0.79
N GLU A 77 -1.59 2.90 -0.07
CA GLU A 77 -1.72 3.13 1.38
C GLU A 77 -0.48 2.64 2.13
N LYS A 78 0.05 1.46 1.77
CA LYS A 78 1.32 0.97 2.32
C LYS A 78 2.48 1.91 1.99
N ALA A 79 2.55 2.44 0.77
CA ALA A 79 3.56 3.41 0.37
C ALA A 79 3.49 4.70 1.20
N LYS A 80 2.28 5.22 1.46
CA LYS A 80 2.10 6.41 2.30
C LYS A 80 2.65 6.17 3.71
N LEU A 81 2.42 4.99 4.29
CA LEU A 81 2.96 4.63 5.61
C LEU A 81 4.50 4.61 5.59
N LEU A 82 5.11 3.95 4.61
CA LEU A 82 6.57 3.87 4.50
C LEU A 82 7.20 5.25 4.26
N LEU A 83 6.62 6.09 3.40
CA LEU A 83 7.09 7.46 3.18
C LEU A 83 6.99 8.31 4.46
N LYS A 84 5.93 8.13 5.26
CA LYS A 84 5.80 8.76 6.59
C LYS A 84 6.84 8.29 7.59
N SER A 85 7.29 7.04 7.49
CA SER A 85 8.38 6.50 8.30
C SER A 85 9.77 6.94 7.84
N GLY A 86 9.87 7.81 6.82
CA GLY A 86 11.13 8.39 6.37
C GLY A 86 11.87 7.58 5.29
N PHE A 87 11.27 6.51 4.76
CA PHE A 87 11.88 5.76 3.65
C PHE A 87 11.91 6.60 2.36
N LYS A 88 12.98 6.46 1.58
CA LYS A 88 13.10 7.14 0.28
C LYS A 88 12.15 6.50 -0.73
N SER A 89 11.68 7.31 -1.68
CA SER A 89 10.80 6.89 -2.77
C SER A 89 11.31 5.67 -3.56
N SER A 90 12.63 5.57 -3.78
CA SER A 90 13.29 4.41 -4.41
C SER A 90 13.10 3.13 -3.59
N ASP A 91 13.31 3.23 -2.29
CA ASP A 91 13.31 2.10 -1.36
C ASP A 91 11.87 1.60 -1.17
N VAL A 92 10.90 2.53 -1.11
CA VAL A 92 9.47 2.20 -1.05
C VAL A 92 9.02 1.45 -2.31
N ALA A 93 9.49 1.85 -3.51
CA ALA A 93 9.16 1.13 -4.73
C ALA A 93 9.67 -0.32 -4.70
N HIS A 94 10.91 -0.51 -4.23
CA HIS A 94 11.53 -1.83 -4.09
C HIS A 94 10.81 -2.69 -3.04
N GLN A 95 10.53 -2.15 -1.86
CA GLN A 95 9.82 -2.84 -0.78
C GLN A 95 8.41 -3.26 -1.14
N LEU A 96 7.75 -2.56 -2.07
CA LEU A 96 6.41 -2.88 -2.57
C LEU A 96 6.42 -3.74 -3.84
N ALA A 97 7.56 -4.36 -4.14
CA ALA A 97 7.77 -5.25 -5.27
C ALA A 97 7.41 -4.64 -6.63
N PHE A 98 7.63 -3.33 -6.81
CA PHE A 98 7.57 -2.73 -8.14
C PHE A 98 8.84 -3.07 -8.91
N THR A 99 8.67 -3.51 -10.15
CA THR A 99 9.80 -3.71 -11.08
C THR A 99 10.46 -2.39 -11.44
N GLU A 100 9.65 -1.35 -11.68
CA GLU A 100 10.11 -0.06 -12.15
C GLU A 100 9.62 1.08 -11.25
N HIS A 101 10.53 1.97 -10.85
CA HIS A 101 10.19 3.15 -10.07
C HIS A 101 9.20 4.08 -10.78
N LYS A 102 9.27 4.16 -12.12
CA LYS A 102 8.34 4.93 -12.95
C LYS A 102 6.90 4.43 -12.80
N THR A 103 6.72 3.10 -12.75
CA THR A 103 5.41 2.47 -12.57
C THR A 103 4.84 2.77 -11.19
N PHE A 104 5.67 2.66 -10.14
CA PHE A 104 5.31 3.06 -8.79
C PHE A 104 4.89 4.54 -8.71
N SER A 105 5.72 5.44 -9.25
CA SER A 105 5.47 6.89 -9.19
C SER A 105 4.17 7.27 -9.92
N ALA A 106 3.90 6.66 -11.08
CA ALA A 106 2.67 6.88 -11.83
C ALA A 106 1.43 6.39 -11.06
N LEU A 107 1.51 5.18 -10.48
CA LEU A 107 0.45 4.62 -9.66
C LEU A 107 0.16 5.49 -8.44
N PHE A 108 1.20 5.85 -7.69
CA PHE A 108 1.07 6.68 -6.50
C PHE A 108 0.49 8.05 -6.84
N LYS A 109 0.97 8.71 -7.90
CA LYS A 109 0.43 10.01 -8.32
C LYS A 109 -1.05 9.93 -8.70
N ARG A 110 -1.48 8.85 -9.36
CA ARG A 110 -2.89 8.65 -9.73
C ARG A 110 -3.81 8.61 -8.51
N HIS A 111 -3.36 7.97 -7.44
CA HIS A 111 -4.17 7.71 -6.24
C HIS A 111 -3.99 8.74 -5.11
N ALA A 112 -2.81 9.32 -4.98
CA ALA A 112 -2.46 10.28 -3.93
C ALA A 112 -2.43 11.73 -4.44
N HIS A 113 -2.67 11.95 -5.74
CA HIS A 113 -2.63 13.26 -6.43
C HIS A 113 -1.31 14.04 -6.30
N LYS A 114 -0.26 13.40 -5.78
CA LYS A 114 1.10 13.94 -5.60
C LYS A 114 2.12 12.87 -5.95
N THR A 115 3.31 13.25 -6.39
CA THR A 115 4.40 12.29 -6.57
C THR A 115 4.87 11.78 -5.20
N PRO A 116 5.44 10.56 -5.11
CA PRO A 116 5.96 10.03 -3.85
C PRO A 116 6.97 10.97 -3.17
N SER A 117 7.88 11.55 -3.96
CA SER A 117 8.89 12.50 -3.46
C SER A 117 8.26 13.79 -2.92
N ASN A 118 7.26 14.35 -3.62
CA ASN A 118 6.55 15.54 -3.14
C ASN A 118 5.74 15.23 -1.87
N PHE A 119 5.18 14.02 -1.78
CA PHE A 119 4.46 13.58 -0.58
C PHE A 119 5.40 13.48 0.63
N ALA A 120 6.57 12.86 0.48
CA ALA A 120 7.58 12.79 1.54
C ALA A 120 8.10 14.17 1.97
N ASN A 121 8.39 15.06 1.00
CA ASN A 121 8.86 16.42 1.31
C ASN A 121 7.80 17.24 2.05
N TYR A 122 6.52 17.10 1.68
CA TYR A 122 5.44 17.82 2.34
C TYR A 122 5.31 17.41 3.82
N LEU A 123 5.44 16.11 4.11
CA LEU A 123 5.44 15.61 5.49
C LEU A 123 6.55 16.26 6.31
N PHE A 124 7.77 16.28 5.78
CA PHE A 124 8.90 16.93 6.44
C PHE A 124 8.66 18.43 6.67
N SER A 125 8.08 19.15 5.70
CA SER A 125 7.79 20.59 5.83
C SER A 125 6.67 20.91 6.82
N ALA A 126 5.64 20.06 6.91
CA ALA A 126 4.52 20.21 7.84
C ALA A 126 4.96 19.89 9.28
N GLU A 127 5.78 18.86 9.44
CA GLU A 127 6.34 18.45 10.73
C GLU A 127 7.36 19.48 11.25
N THR A 128 8.16 20.07 10.36
CA THR A 128 9.10 21.16 10.71
C THR A 128 8.36 22.43 11.13
N SER A 129 7.26 22.79 10.45
CA SER A 129 6.42 23.94 10.86
C SER A 129 5.74 23.71 12.22
N PHE A 130 5.33 22.47 12.53
CA PHE A 130 4.74 22.10 13.81
C PHE A 130 5.79 22.08 14.95
N LEU A 131 6.99 21.56 14.68
CA LEU A 131 8.10 21.51 15.63
C LEU A 131 8.75 22.88 15.87
N LEU A 132 8.80 23.77 14.86
CA LEU A 132 9.24 25.15 15.02
C LEU A 132 8.20 26.01 15.75
N SER A 133 6.90 25.71 15.60
CA SER A 133 5.83 26.33 16.39
C SER A 133 5.86 25.88 17.86
N THR A 134 6.12 24.59 18.13
CA THR A 134 6.16 24.04 19.50
C THR A 134 7.50 24.23 20.24
N ARG A 135 8.59 24.57 19.54
CA ARG A 135 9.88 24.94 20.17
C ARG A 135 9.87 26.27 20.92
N ASN A 136 8.76 27.00 20.94
CA ASN A 136 8.57 28.22 21.76
C ASN A 136 7.83 27.99 23.10
N TYR A 137 7.59 26.73 23.54
CA TYR A 137 6.94 26.44 24.83
C TYR A 137 7.74 25.52 25.78
N LYS A 138 9.07 25.49 25.64
CA LYS A 138 9.98 24.86 26.63
C LYS A 138 11.25 25.68 26.93
N ALA A 139 11.13 26.99 26.85
CA ALA A 139 11.92 27.93 27.64
C ALA A 139 10.92 28.72 28.48
N ILE A 140 11.20 28.96 29.77
CA ILE A 140 10.30 29.51 30.81
C ILE A 140 9.48 28.46 31.60
N LYS A 141 10.18 27.56 32.31
CA LYS A 141 9.94 27.23 33.73
C LYS A 141 10.95 26.16 34.18
N CYS A 142 12.17 26.61 34.45
CA CYS A 142 13.15 25.94 35.30
C CYS A 142 14.21 26.98 35.66
N LEU A 143 13.79 28.00 36.40
CA LEU A 143 14.62 28.88 37.23
C LEU A 143 13.65 29.58 38.18
N GLU A 144 14.00 29.49 39.46
CA GLU A 144 13.24 29.79 40.69
C GLU A 144 12.37 28.65 41.23
#